data_AF-A0A518HZH4-F1
#
_entry.id   AF-A0A518HZH4-F1
#
_cell.length_a   1.000
_cell.length_b   1.000
_cell.length_c   1.000
_cell.angle_alpha   90.00
_cell.angle_beta   90.00
_cell.angle_gamma   90.00
#
_symmetry.space_group_name_H-M   'P 1'
#
loop_
_entity.id
_entity.type
_entity.pdbx_description
1 polymer ?
#
loop_
_entity_poly.entity_id
_entity_poly.type
_entity_poly.pdbx_seq_one_letter_code
_entity_poly.pdbx_strand_id
1 'polypeptide(L)'
;MAPTKLPRFCFTFPVPPRNCRGIHRWGALWIGVASLLAVGCQDDTALVREIQSRRQAQQETLARRDHLGDSFVLLRKYVELDAEKAQEQIAFHLNGWSATRPPSEVTEPKLVDTLGDLISPNELADRVSGRTFLPSDVLHLRDSYLFHSLYSWVDVPLHDETLLTDWFTQQRETLSAETVDRLVTATRLFDWTIRNIALEPHQPLNPAPPGPDFPSGIEFRGAGYRQTDFQTVMRGTGDGLQRAGVFTQLCRQAGIPAAVLGTIDGQSGDVTPFCVGVLAGDQIYLFEPTLGVFVPGPDQVGIATLAQARRDAVVLRRLGIAGLDQFTYPVTKEDAQQCVALLNLLPEAISPRMKKLQSGLTGDRRMNVYVDADSLAEQLDAVTGISSVRLWDVPLKAEIYQSICQQYTQRDPVFAFWYMARWAMMDAGFESARELTRGRWQHLKGQFADLEEESITGARTLYMNQRAPEFEIEDLRIDVELQKQYGIRRELGVDAKVYDQQVAQIQGLLRMGKRTASYWLSLLQADDGRLETAESWLEKRVLTEEQQSYWTPAARYNLARLTEALGKTDEAIEMYKREGEPQEHGNRVRARLVAKQVDE
;
A
#
# COMPACT_ATOMS: atom_id res chain seq x y z
N MET A 1 18.93 49.68 -21.72
CA MET A 1 20.09 48.93 -21.18
C MET A 1 19.86 47.46 -21.48
N ALA A 2 20.75 46.85 -22.26
CA ALA A 2 20.61 45.50 -22.78
C ALA A 2 20.90 44.42 -21.71
N PRO A 3 20.24 43.24 -21.77
CA PRO A 3 20.53 42.12 -20.89
C PRO A 3 21.71 41.29 -21.40
N THR A 4 22.58 40.91 -20.48
CA THR A 4 23.77 40.06 -20.66
C THR A 4 23.38 38.61 -20.94
N LYS A 5 23.99 38.02 -21.98
CA LYS A 5 23.80 36.65 -22.45
C LYS A 5 24.52 35.64 -21.55
N LEU A 6 23.83 34.57 -21.16
CA LEU A 6 24.40 33.34 -20.60
C LEU A 6 25.00 32.45 -21.73
N PRO A 7 26.04 31.65 -21.45
CA PRO A 7 26.69 30.82 -22.46
C PRO A 7 25.86 29.58 -22.81
N ARG A 8 25.74 29.30 -24.12
CA ARG A 8 25.16 28.07 -24.67
C ARG A 8 26.22 26.96 -24.66
N PHE A 9 25.93 25.84 -24.02
CA PHE A 9 26.66 24.59 -24.21
C PHE A 9 26.12 23.87 -25.45
N CYS A 10 26.96 23.74 -26.49
CA CYS A 10 26.69 22.92 -27.67
C CYS A 10 27.13 21.47 -27.42
N PHE A 11 26.18 20.53 -27.42
CA PHE A 11 26.49 19.12 -27.63
C PHE A 11 26.41 18.81 -29.12
N THR A 12 27.52 18.37 -29.71
CA THR A 12 27.61 17.90 -31.09
C THR A 12 27.44 16.38 -31.09
N PHE A 13 26.43 15.88 -31.80
CA PHE A 13 26.27 14.46 -32.12
C PHE A 13 26.82 14.20 -33.54
N PRO A 14 27.53 13.08 -33.78
CA PRO A 14 27.99 12.75 -35.13
C PRO A 14 26.87 12.12 -35.96
N VAL A 15 26.64 12.70 -37.13
CA VAL A 15 25.77 12.19 -38.21
C VAL A 15 26.62 11.27 -39.12
N PRO A 16 26.13 10.09 -39.57
CA PRO A 16 26.85 9.24 -40.50
C PRO A 16 26.71 9.74 -41.95
N PRO A 17 27.73 9.59 -42.82
CA PRO A 17 27.65 10.09 -44.19
C PRO A 17 26.84 9.17 -45.10
N ARG A 18 25.86 9.75 -45.78
CA ARG A 18 25.28 9.25 -47.03
C ARG A 18 26.24 9.59 -48.17
N ASN A 19 26.71 8.60 -48.94
CA ASN A 19 27.38 8.86 -50.21
C ASN A 19 26.54 8.37 -51.40
N CYS A 20 26.38 9.29 -52.34
CA CYS A 20 25.63 9.18 -53.58
C CYS A 20 26.37 8.36 -54.65
N ARG A 21 25.55 7.84 -55.57
CA ARG A 21 25.90 7.18 -56.82
C ARG A 21 26.76 8.07 -57.73
N GLY A 22 27.72 7.46 -58.41
CA GLY A 22 28.38 7.98 -59.62
C GLY A 22 28.77 6.82 -60.53
N ILE A 23 28.17 6.77 -61.71
CA ILE A 23 28.38 5.78 -62.77
C ILE A 23 29.36 6.35 -63.80
N HIS A 24 30.36 5.57 -64.23
CA HIS A 24 30.83 5.33 -65.62
C HIS A 24 32.21 4.61 -65.57
N ARG A 25 32.38 3.32 -65.94
CA ARG A 25 32.36 2.59 -67.23
C ARG A 25 33.74 2.56 -67.95
N TRP A 26 34.19 1.33 -68.25
CA TRP A 26 35.19 0.82 -69.22
C TRP A 26 36.63 0.52 -68.76
N GLY A 27 37.08 -0.70 -69.08
CA GLY A 27 38.50 -1.06 -69.22
C GLY A 27 38.86 -2.46 -68.72
N ALA A 28 38.77 -3.47 -69.60
CA ALA A 28 39.19 -4.85 -69.35
C ALA A 28 40.72 -4.99 -69.27
N LEU A 29 41.24 -5.89 -68.42
CA LEU A 29 42.35 -6.76 -68.76
C LEU A 29 42.42 -7.98 -67.83
N TRP A 30 42.66 -9.13 -68.45
CA TRP A 30 42.75 -10.48 -67.90
C TRP A 30 44.16 -10.82 -67.35
N ILE A 31 44.25 -12.02 -66.77
CA ILE A 31 45.44 -12.81 -66.36
C ILE A 31 45.84 -12.53 -64.89
N GLY A 32 45.80 -13.44 -63.92
CA GLY A 32 45.73 -14.89 -63.93
C GLY A 32 46.89 -15.44 -63.12
N VAL A 33 46.66 -15.89 -61.88
CA VAL A 33 47.51 -16.89 -61.19
C VAL A 33 46.62 -17.68 -60.23
N ALA A 34 46.48 -18.96 -60.56
CA ALA A 34 45.96 -19.99 -59.68
C ALA A 34 46.94 -20.29 -58.55
N SER A 35 46.46 -20.60 -57.35
CA SER A 35 46.90 -21.73 -56.51
C SER A 35 46.24 -21.66 -55.12
N LEU A 36 45.97 -22.86 -54.58
CA LEU A 36 45.53 -23.18 -53.20
C LEU A 36 44.01 -23.23 -52.95
N LEU A 37 43.39 -24.24 -53.57
CA LEU A 37 42.34 -25.02 -52.92
C LEU A 37 42.96 -25.81 -51.77
N ALA A 38 42.67 -25.42 -50.52
CA ALA A 38 42.52 -26.29 -49.35
C ALA A 38 42.40 -25.46 -48.05
N VAL A 39 41.24 -24.86 -47.78
CA VAL A 39 40.84 -24.51 -46.40
C VAL A 39 39.32 -24.65 -46.25
N GLY A 40 38.93 -25.71 -45.53
CA GLY A 40 37.77 -25.82 -44.63
C GLY A 40 36.40 -25.29 -45.08
N CYS A 41 35.50 -26.20 -45.44
CA CYS A 41 34.11 -26.08 -44.99
C CYS A 41 34.12 -25.98 -43.46
N GLN A 42 33.97 -24.77 -42.90
CA GLN A 42 33.66 -24.63 -41.49
C GLN A 42 32.29 -25.26 -41.25
N ASP A 43 32.27 -26.19 -40.30
CA ASP A 43 31.15 -27.06 -39.99
C ASP A 43 30.06 -26.25 -39.26
N ASP A 44 29.17 -25.58 -40.02
CA ASP A 44 28.00 -24.88 -39.48
C ASP A 44 27.13 -25.82 -38.61
N THR A 45 27.21 -27.13 -38.86
CA THR A 45 26.57 -28.18 -38.05
C THR A 45 27.13 -28.27 -36.64
N ALA A 46 28.43 -28.03 -36.44
CA ALA A 46 29.07 -28.03 -35.13
C ALA A 46 28.66 -26.78 -34.32
N LEU A 47 28.60 -25.62 -34.96
CA LEU A 47 28.09 -24.38 -34.34
C LEU A 47 26.61 -24.51 -33.94
N VAL A 48 25.77 -25.09 -34.81
CA VAL A 48 24.36 -25.33 -34.51
C VAL A 48 24.19 -26.34 -33.37
N ARG A 49 24.97 -27.43 -33.35
CA ARG A 49 24.96 -28.40 -32.23
C ARG A 49 25.45 -27.79 -30.93
N GLU A 50 26.44 -26.90 -30.97
CA GLU A 50 26.93 -26.19 -29.79
C GLU A 50 25.91 -25.17 -29.26
N ILE A 51 25.22 -24.45 -30.15
CA ILE A 51 24.11 -23.56 -29.76
C ILE A 51 22.96 -24.37 -29.19
N GLN A 52 22.63 -25.52 -29.79
CA GLN A 52 21.59 -26.42 -29.28
C GLN A 52 21.98 -27.04 -27.94
N SER A 53 23.22 -27.49 -27.76
CA SER A 53 23.69 -28.07 -26.51
C SER A 53 23.80 -27.03 -25.39
N ARG A 54 24.25 -25.80 -25.69
CA ARG A 54 24.21 -24.68 -24.74
C ARG A 54 22.78 -24.30 -24.37
N ARG A 55 21.86 -24.26 -25.34
CA ARG A 55 20.42 -24.02 -25.07
C ARG A 55 19.82 -25.13 -24.25
N GLN A 56 20.14 -26.39 -24.53
CA GLN A 56 19.65 -27.55 -23.79
C GLN A 56 20.22 -27.60 -22.37
N ALA A 57 21.52 -27.31 -22.20
CA ALA A 57 22.15 -27.19 -20.88
C ALA A 57 21.60 -26.00 -20.09
N GLN A 58 21.32 -24.86 -20.74
CA GLN A 58 20.61 -23.72 -20.13
C GLN A 58 19.19 -24.10 -19.74
N GLN A 59 18.44 -24.80 -20.60
CA GLN A 59 17.09 -25.29 -20.30
C GLN A 59 17.09 -26.31 -19.16
N GLU A 60 18.05 -27.22 -19.10
CA GLU A 60 18.22 -28.17 -17.98
C GLU A 60 18.60 -27.46 -16.68
N THR A 61 19.45 -26.42 -16.75
CA THR A 61 19.83 -25.60 -15.59
C THR A 61 18.64 -24.78 -15.08
N LEU A 62 17.85 -24.19 -15.99
CA LEU A 62 16.60 -23.49 -15.67
C LEU A 62 15.55 -24.45 -15.09
N ALA A 63 15.43 -25.66 -15.64
CA ALA A 63 14.48 -26.67 -15.16
C ALA A 63 14.82 -27.22 -13.76
N ARG A 64 16.10 -27.18 -13.35
CA ARG A 64 16.55 -27.60 -12.01
C ARG A 64 16.47 -26.49 -10.95
N ARG A 65 16.26 -25.23 -11.34
CA ARG A 65 16.27 -24.07 -10.45
C ARG A 65 14.88 -23.87 -9.81
N ASP A 66 14.82 -23.68 -8.49
CA ASP A 66 13.58 -23.29 -7.80
C ASP A 66 13.26 -21.80 -8.06
N HIS A 67 12.76 -21.52 -9.26
CA HIS A 67 12.42 -20.17 -9.69
C HIS A 67 11.39 -19.48 -8.76
N LEU A 68 10.44 -20.22 -8.19
CA LEU A 68 9.51 -19.65 -7.20
C LEU A 68 10.23 -19.34 -5.89
N GLY A 69 11.12 -20.22 -5.43
CA GLY A 69 11.91 -19.99 -4.23
C GLY A 69 12.74 -18.72 -4.33
N ASP A 70 13.45 -18.55 -5.45
CA ASP A 70 14.23 -17.35 -5.71
C ASP A 70 13.37 -16.08 -5.73
N SER A 71 12.17 -16.14 -6.33
CA SER A 71 11.21 -15.04 -6.33
C SER A 71 10.81 -14.64 -4.91
N PHE A 72 10.53 -15.61 -4.04
CA PHE A 72 10.14 -15.35 -2.65
C PHE A 72 11.29 -14.84 -1.79
N VAL A 73 12.53 -15.28 -2.03
CA VAL A 73 13.72 -14.75 -1.36
C VAL A 73 13.87 -13.24 -1.66
N LEU A 74 13.66 -12.85 -2.93
CA LEU A 74 13.70 -11.44 -3.34
C LEU A 74 12.51 -10.66 -2.74
N LEU A 75 11.30 -11.21 -2.75
CA LEU A 75 10.13 -10.57 -2.14
C LEU A 75 10.30 -10.34 -0.63
N ARG A 76 10.82 -11.32 0.12
CA ARG A 76 11.04 -11.20 1.57
C ARG A 76 11.92 -9.99 1.94
N LYS A 77 12.85 -9.63 1.04
CA LYS A 77 13.84 -8.56 1.18
C LYS A 77 13.55 -7.36 0.30
N TYR A 78 12.36 -7.26 -0.30
CA TYR A 78 12.08 -6.31 -1.38
C TYR A 78 12.48 -4.86 -1.05
N VAL A 79 12.18 -4.38 0.16
CA VAL A 79 12.51 -3.01 0.61
C VAL A 79 14.01 -2.76 0.85
N GLU A 80 14.82 -3.81 0.93
CA GLU A 80 16.27 -3.74 1.07
C GLU A 80 16.98 -3.73 -0.30
N LEU A 81 16.24 -4.02 -1.37
CA LEU A 81 16.76 -4.15 -2.73
C LEU A 81 16.52 -2.87 -3.54
N ASP A 82 17.28 -2.74 -4.62
CA ASP A 82 16.95 -1.80 -5.69
C ASP A 82 15.64 -2.25 -6.36
N ALA A 83 14.61 -1.39 -6.30
CA ALA A 83 13.26 -1.78 -6.66
C ALA A 83 13.12 -2.19 -8.14
N GLU A 84 13.78 -1.48 -9.05
CA GLU A 84 13.72 -1.75 -10.49
C GLU A 84 14.38 -3.10 -10.80
N LYS A 85 15.61 -3.31 -10.31
CA LYS A 85 16.31 -4.60 -10.46
C LYS A 85 15.57 -5.76 -9.81
N ALA A 86 14.97 -5.55 -8.64
CA ALA A 86 14.17 -6.58 -7.97
C ALA A 86 12.95 -6.97 -8.81
N GLN A 87 12.24 -5.99 -9.39
CA GLN A 87 11.11 -6.25 -10.29
C GLN A 87 11.54 -7.03 -11.53
N GLU A 88 12.62 -6.64 -12.20
CA GLU A 88 13.15 -7.34 -13.36
C GLU A 88 13.53 -8.79 -13.04
N GLN A 89 14.26 -9.01 -11.93
CA GLN A 89 14.70 -10.33 -11.52
C GLN A 89 13.53 -11.23 -11.12
N ILE A 90 12.58 -10.72 -10.34
CA ILE A 90 11.40 -11.50 -9.94
C ILE A 90 10.58 -11.84 -11.19
N ALA A 91 10.34 -10.91 -12.11
CA ALA A 91 9.63 -11.19 -13.35
C ALA A 91 10.35 -12.25 -14.20
N PHE A 92 11.68 -12.18 -14.31
CA PHE A 92 12.49 -13.22 -14.96
C PHE A 92 12.26 -14.60 -14.32
N HIS A 93 12.29 -14.68 -13.00
CA HIS A 93 12.06 -15.92 -12.27
C HIS A 93 10.65 -16.47 -12.47
N LEU A 94 9.62 -15.63 -12.35
CA LEU A 94 8.23 -16.02 -12.57
C LEU A 94 8.01 -16.55 -14.00
N ASN A 95 8.65 -15.93 -15.00
CA ASN A 95 8.57 -16.40 -16.38
C ASN A 95 9.29 -17.74 -16.59
N GLY A 96 10.46 -17.94 -15.98
CA GLY A 96 11.14 -19.24 -15.97
C GLY A 96 10.30 -20.34 -15.34
N TRP A 97 9.63 -20.03 -14.22
CA TRP A 97 8.69 -20.94 -13.57
C TRP A 97 7.45 -21.24 -14.44
N SER A 98 6.88 -20.19 -15.07
CA SER A 98 5.68 -20.29 -15.89
C SER A 98 5.91 -21.10 -17.17
N ALA A 99 7.09 -21.01 -17.77
CA ALA A 99 7.43 -21.67 -19.05
C ALA A 99 7.30 -23.20 -19.01
N THR A 100 7.41 -23.82 -17.83
CA THR A 100 7.33 -25.27 -17.64
C THR A 100 5.92 -25.77 -17.33
N ARG A 101 4.90 -24.90 -17.39
CA ARG A 101 3.52 -25.19 -16.97
C ARG A 101 2.51 -24.76 -18.03
N PRO A 102 1.38 -25.47 -18.16
CA PRO A 102 0.32 -25.06 -19.08
C PRO A 102 -0.23 -23.67 -18.70
N PRO A 103 -0.74 -22.89 -19.66
CA PRO A 103 -1.46 -21.66 -19.35
C PRO A 103 -2.74 -21.98 -18.56
N SER A 104 -3.18 -21.06 -17.71
CA SER A 104 -4.52 -21.12 -17.13
C SER A 104 -5.52 -20.53 -18.12
N GLU A 105 -6.63 -21.22 -18.33
CA GLU A 105 -7.77 -20.69 -19.08
C GLU A 105 -8.63 -19.85 -18.12
N VAL A 106 -8.74 -18.56 -18.43
CA VAL A 106 -9.60 -17.60 -17.75
C VAL A 106 -10.24 -16.76 -18.83
N THR A 107 -11.57 -16.69 -18.81
CA THR A 107 -12.31 -15.73 -19.61
C THR A 107 -12.07 -14.34 -19.03
N GLU A 108 -11.78 -13.37 -19.88
CA GLU A 108 -11.63 -11.98 -19.45
C GLU A 108 -12.90 -11.52 -18.71
N PRO A 109 -12.79 -11.05 -17.45
CA PRO A 109 -13.97 -10.68 -16.67
C PRO A 109 -14.71 -9.51 -17.31
N LYS A 110 -16.05 -9.54 -17.27
CA LYS A 110 -16.87 -8.44 -17.83
C LYS A 110 -16.66 -7.13 -17.10
N LEU A 111 -16.29 -7.20 -15.82
CA LEU A 111 -16.06 -6.03 -14.98
C LEU A 111 -14.87 -5.17 -15.42
N VAL A 112 -13.99 -5.67 -16.30
CA VAL A 112 -12.86 -4.90 -16.81
C VAL A 112 -13.32 -3.65 -17.58
N ASP A 113 -14.48 -3.73 -18.23
CA ASP A 113 -15.07 -2.62 -18.98
C ASP A 113 -15.36 -1.39 -18.10
N THR A 114 -15.48 -1.57 -16.78
CA THR A 114 -15.72 -0.44 -15.86
C THR A 114 -14.48 0.46 -15.65
N LEU A 115 -13.32 0.09 -16.20
CA LEU A 115 -12.07 0.87 -16.12
C LEU A 115 -11.75 1.67 -17.39
N GLY A 116 -12.54 1.54 -18.46
CA GLY A 116 -12.19 2.03 -19.81
C GLY A 116 -11.82 3.52 -19.92
N ASP A 117 -12.31 4.36 -19.00
CA ASP A 117 -12.01 5.80 -18.99
C ASP A 117 -10.65 6.16 -18.33
N LEU A 118 -10.01 5.19 -17.68
CA LEU A 118 -8.77 5.40 -16.90
C LEU A 118 -7.56 4.74 -17.53
N ILE A 119 -7.76 3.70 -18.33
CA ILE A 119 -6.69 2.90 -18.94
C ILE A 119 -7.00 2.63 -20.40
N SER A 120 -5.98 2.74 -21.25
CA SER A 120 -6.16 2.49 -22.67
C SER A 120 -6.47 1.01 -22.93
N PRO A 121 -7.27 0.65 -23.96
CA PRO A 121 -7.59 -0.74 -24.25
C PRO A 121 -6.37 -1.64 -24.46
N ASN A 122 -5.29 -1.11 -25.05
CA ASN A 122 -4.05 -1.87 -25.25
C ASN A 122 -3.35 -2.16 -23.92
N GLU A 123 -3.20 -1.15 -23.07
CA GLU A 123 -2.57 -1.31 -21.74
C GLU A 123 -3.40 -2.26 -20.86
N LEU A 124 -4.73 -2.16 -20.93
CA LEU A 124 -5.65 -3.05 -20.24
C LEU A 124 -5.49 -4.50 -20.71
N ALA A 125 -5.44 -4.73 -22.03
CA ALA A 125 -5.22 -6.05 -22.60
C ALA A 125 -3.86 -6.64 -22.18
N ASP A 126 -2.80 -5.82 -22.13
CA ASP A 126 -1.48 -6.24 -21.66
C ASP A 126 -1.52 -6.64 -20.18
N ARG A 127 -2.18 -5.84 -19.33
CA ARG A 127 -2.27 -6.09 -17.88
C ARG A 127 -3.23 -7.21 -17.50
N VAL A 128 -4.33 -7.43 -18.22
CA VAL A 128 -5.30 -8.49 -17.90
C VAL A 128 -5.02 -9.76 -18.70
N SER A 129 -4.99 -9.66 -20.02
CA SER A 129 -4.94 -10.81 -20.95
C SER A 129 -3.51 -11.29 -21.26
N GLY A 130 -2.49 -10.52 -20.89
CA GLY A 130 -1.08 -10.89 -20.98
C GLY A 130 -0.75 -12.20 -20.24
N ARG A 131 0.02 -13.09 -20.90
CA ARG A 131 0.41 -14.41 -20.35
C ARG A 131 1.83 -14.45 -19.76
N THR A 132 2.63 -13.44 -20.06
CA THR A 132 4.01 -13.28 -19.56
C THR A 132 3.98 -12.34 -18.37
N PHE A 133 4.75 -12.65 -17.32
CA PHE A 133 4.90 -11.76 -16.19
C PHE A 133 5.73 -10.53 -16.58
N LEU A 134 5.20 -9.35 -16.26
CA LEU A 134 5.84 -8.04 -16.45
C LEU A 134 6.52 -7.60 -15.14
N PRO A 135 7.51 -6.69 -15.19
CA PRO A 135 8.06 -6.07 -13.98
C PRO A 135 6.98 -5.41 -13.10
N SER A 136 5.95 -4.80 -13.71
CA SER A 136 4.83 -4.19 -12.99
C SER A 136 3.99 -5.19 -12.18
N ASP A 137 3.90 -6.44 -12.62
CA ASP A 137 3.20 -7.52 -11.88
C ASP A 137 3.80 -7.78 -10.51
N VAL A 138 5.10 -7.49 -10.36
CA VAL A 138 5.81 -7.70 -9.11
C VAL A 138 5.33 -6.74 -8.02
N LEU A 139 4.77 -5.58 -8.38
CA LEU A 139 4.16 -4.66 -7.40
C LEU A 139 2.92 -5.29 -6.78
N HIS A 140 2.04 -5.88 -7.59
CA HIS A 140 0.88 -6.63 -7.09
C HIS A 140 1.29 -7.84 -6.23
N LEU A 141 2.37 -8.52 -6.62
CA LEU A 141 2.90 -9.66 -5.88
C LEU A 141 3.52 -9.23 -4.53
N ARG A 142 4.26 -8.13 -4.50
CA ARG A 142 4.80 -7.50 -3.29
C ARG A 142 3.66 -7.14 -2.33
N ASP A 143 2.62 -6.50 -2.85
CA ASP A 143 1.48 -6.06 -2.04
C ASP A 143 0.76 -7.27 -1.46
N SER A 144 0.46 -8.27 -2.29
CA SER A 144 -0.15 -9.52 -1.85
C SER A 144 0.69 -10.25 -0.79
N TYR A 145 2.01 -10.27 -0.95
CA TYR A 145 2.94 -10.83 0.05
C TYR A 145 2.88 -10.07 1.38
N LEU A 146 2.93 -8.74 1.35
CA LEU A 146 2.90 -7.91 2.55
C LEU A 146 1.56 -8.04 3.29
N PHE A 147 0.44 -7.90 2.58
CA PHE A 147 -0.89 -8.04 3.17
C PHE A 147 -1.14 -9.46 3.70
N HIS A 148 -0.62 -10.50 3.03
CA HIS A 148 -0.72 -11.86 3.53
C HIS A 148 0.08 -12.05 4.81
N SER A 149 1.33 -11.58 4.82
CA SER A 149 2.20 -11.63 5.99
C SER A 149 1.55 -10.91 7.17
N LEU A 150 0.94 -9.75 6.92
CA LEU A 150 0.23 -8.96 7.92
C LEU A 150 -0.99 -9.69 8.48
N TYR A 151 -1.89 -10.17 7.62
CA TYR A 151 -3.05 -10.94 8.03
C TYR A 151 -2.66 -12.15 8.90
N SER A 152 -1.57 -12.85 8.56
CA SER A 152 -1.18 -14.12 9.20
C SER A 152 -0.90 -14.02 10.70
N TRP A 153 -0.48 -12.85 11.20
CA TRP A 153 -0.24 -12.64 12.63
C TRP A 153 -1.32 -11.79 13.30
N VAL A 154 -2.06 -10.97 12.54
CA VAL A 154 -3.17 -10.15 13.07
C VAL A 154 -4.40 -11.01 13.40
N ASP A 155 -4.64 -12.10 12.68
CA ASP A 155 -5.81 -12.95 12.90
C ASP A 155 -5.64 -13.92 14.09
N VAL A 156 -5.45 -13.36 15.29
CA VAL A 156 -5.29 -14.11 16.54
C VAL A 156 -6.18 -13.53 17.66
N PRO A 157 -6.59 -14.33 18.67
CA PRO A 157 -7.48 -13.88 19.75
C PRO A 157 -6.98 -12.67 20.55
N LEU A 158 -5.66 -12.42 20.56
CA LEU A 158 -5.09 -11.22 21.17
C LEU A 158 -5.70 -9.92 20.62
N HIS A 159 -6.20 -9.94 19.38
CA HIS A 159 -6.73 -8.77 18.68
C HIS A 159 -8.27 -8.75 18.61
N ASP A 160 -8.95 -9.56 19.41
CA ASP A 160 -10.43 -9.56 19.47
C ASP A 160 -10.98 -8.21 19.95
N GLU A 161 -12.04 -7.74 19.27
CA GLU A 161 -12.76 -6.52 19.66
C GLU A 161 -13.71 -6.82 20.81
N THR A 162 -13.39 -6.27 21.99
CA THR A 162 -14.11 -6.50 23.24
C THR A 162 -15.57 -6.02 23.19
N LEU A 163 -15.87 -4.99 22.39
CA LEU A 163 -17.24 -4.51 22.16
C LEU A 163 -18.15 -5.57 21.49
N LEU A 164 -17.58 -6.61 20.88
CA LEU A 164 -18.31 -7.58 20.06
C LEU A 164 -18.25 -9.02 20.60
N THR A 165 -17.51 -9.29 21.68
CA THR A 165 -17.30 -10.63 22.23
C THR A 165 -18.61 -11.36 22.55
N ASP A 166 -19.51 -10.72 23.30
CA ASP A 166 -20.79 -11.32 23.69
C ASP A 166 -21.71 -11.49 22.48
N TRP A 167 -21.69 -10.52 21.57
CA TRP A 167 -22.45 -10.60 20.33
C TRP A 167 -21.99 -11.78 19.47
N PHE A 168 -20.68 -11.99 19.28
CA PHE A 168 -20.17 -13.14 18.55
C PHE A 168 -20.54 -14.46 19.20
N THR A 169 -20.49 -14.53 20.53
CA THR A 169 -20.92 -15.71 21.29
C THR A 169 -22.39 -16.04 20.99
N GLN A 170 -23.26 -15.03 21.01
CA GLN A 170 -24.67 -15.19 20.63
C GLN A 170 -24.85 -15.57 19.16
N GLN A 171 -24.09 -14.97 18.23
CA GLN A 171 -24.21 -15.28 16.81
C GLN A 171 -23.86 -16.74 16.50
N ARG A 172 -23.00 -17.41 17.30
CA ARG A 172 -22.68 -18.83 17.13
C ARG A 172 -23.89 -19.76 17.35
N GLU A 173 -24.97 -19.27 17.98
CA GLU A 173 -26.20 -20.03 18.16
C GLU A 173 -27.08 -20.05 16.90
N THR A 174 -26.91 -19.07 16.01
CA THR A 174 -27.81 -18.82 14.87
C THR A 174 -27.13 -18.87 13.51
N LEU A 175 -25.85 -18.51 13.43
CA LEU A 175 -25.05 -18.51 12.23
C LEU A 175 -24.10 -19.71 12.20
N SER A 176 -23.62 -20.07 11.01
CA SER A 176 -22.59 -21.09 10.89
C SER A 176 -21.28 -20.63 11.54
N ALA A 177 -20.50 -21.57 12.07
CA ALA A 177 -19.19 -21.27 12.64
C ALA A 177 -18.29 -20.50 11.65
N GLU A 178 -18.28 -20.91 10.38
CA GLU A 178 -17.56 -20.22 9.32
C GLU A 178 -17.99 -18.76 9.14
N THR A 179 -19.29 -18.46 9.23
CA THR A 179 -19.80 -17.08 9.13
C THR A 179 -19.31 -16.24 10.29
N VAL A 180 -19.39 -16.76 11.52
CA VAL A 180 -18.91 -16.04 12.71
C VAL A 180 -17.40 -15.85 12.67
N ASP A 181 -16.64 -16.88 12.31
CA ASP A 181 -15.19 -16.82 12.25
C ASP A 181 -14.73 -15.79 11.20
N ARG A 182 -15.40 -15.73 10.03
CA ARG A 182 -15.16 -14.65 9.04
C ARG A 182 -15.40 -13.26 9.62
N LEU A 183 -16.44 -13.07 10.41
CA LEU A 183 -16.73 -11.76 11.02
C LEU A 183 -15.73 -11.39 12.12
N VAL A 184 -15.28 -12.37 12.91
CA VAL A 184 -14.21 -12.19 13.90
C VAL A 184 -12.93 -11.75 13.19
N THR A 185 -12.50 -12.48 12.17
CA THR A 185 -11.31 -12.12 11.37
C THR A 185 -11.48 -10.74 10.73
N ALA A 186 -12.60 -10.45 10.07
CA ALA A 186 -12.84 -9.13 9.48
C ALA A 186 -12.76 -7.99 10.52
N THR A 187 -13.25 -8.22 11.73
CA THR A 187 -13.20 -7.24 12.81
C THR A 187 -11.76 -6.99 13.29
N ARG A 188 -10.95 -8.05 13.46
CA ARG A 188 -9.52 -7.94 13.79
C ARG A 188 -8.77 -7.11 12.74
N LEU A 189 -9.02 -7.40 11.46
CA LEU A 189 -8.39 -6.70 10.34
C LEU A 189 -8.82 -5.24 10.25
N PHE A 190 -10.10 -4.95 10.52
CA PHE A 190 -10.61 -3.59 10.58
C PHE A 190 -9.98 -2.82 11.74
N ASP A 191 -10.01 -3.34 12.97
CA ASP A 191 -9.42 -2.69 14.14
C ASP A 191 -7.93 -2.42 13.94
N TRP A 192 -7.17 -3.41 13.44
CA TRP A 192 -5.77 -3.22 13.10
C TRP A 192 -5.57 -2.06 12.11
N THR A 193 -6.39 -1.99 11.06
CA THR A 193 -6.33 -0.91 10.06
C THR A 193 -6.56 0.45 10.71
N ILE A 194 -7.54 0.59 11.60
CA ILE A 194 -7.86 1.87 12.24
C ILE A 194 -6.74 2.31 13.21
N ARG A 195 -6.15 1.38 13.96
CA ARG A 195 -5.04 1.66 14.88
C ARG A 195 -3.75 2.02 14.15
N ASN A 196 -3.46 1.36 13.03
CA ASN A 196 -2.17 1.47 12.33
C ASN A 196 -2.13 2.48 11.19
N ILE A 197 -3.27 2.94 10.69
CA ILE A 197 -3.36 3.96 9.65
C ILE A 197 -3.93 5.24 10.26
N ALA A 198 -3.07 6.22 10.56
CA ALA A 198 -3.50 7.53 11.07
C ALA A 198 -4.44 8.23 10.06
N LEU A 199 -5.61 8.69 10.54
CA LEU A 199 -6.59 9.34 9.68
C LEU A 199 -6.09 10.70 9.21
N GLU A 200 -6.02 10.87 7.90
CA GLU A 200 -5.94 12.18 7.27
C GLU A 200 -7.33 12.65 6.86
N PRO A 201 -7.59 13.96 6.95
CA PRO A 201 -8.85 14.50 6.44
C PRO A 201 -8.98 14.24 4.94
N HIS A 202 -10.23 14.11 4.48
CA HIS A 202 -10.55 13.94 3.06
C HIS A 202 -9.88 15.03 2.21
N GLN A 203 -9.94 16.28 2.66
CA GLN A 203 -9.16 17.38 2.10
C GLN A 203 -8.04 17.76 3.08
N PRO A 204 -6.76 17.65 2.68
CA PRO A 204 -5.67 17.95 3.59
C PRO A 204 -5.48 19.46 3.76
N LEU A 205 -5.38 19.90 5.02
CA LEU A 205 -5.35 21.30 5.41
C LEU A 205 -3.96 21.96 5.27
N ASN A 206 -2.91 21.15 5.13
CA ASN A 206 -1.56 21.68 5.00
C ASN A 206 -1.38 22.43 3.67
N PRO A 207 -0.56 23.50 3.64
CA PRO A 207 -0.29 24.24 2.42
C PRO A 207 0.46 23.35 1.41
N ALA A 208 0.18 23.56 0.13
CA ALA A 208 0.85 22.90 -0.99
C ALA A 208 1.16 23.92 -2.09
N PRO A 209 2.27 23.74 -2.84
CA PRO A 209 2.48 24.49 -4.08
C PRO A 209 1.43 24.10 -5.13
N PRO A 210 1.31 24.86 -6.23
CA PRO A 210 0.51 24.44 -7.39
C PRO A 210 0.91 23.02 -7.84
N GLY A 211 -0.10 22.17 -8.04
CA GLY A 211 0.09 20.80 -8.49
C GLY A 211 -0.03 20.66 -10.01
N PRO A 212 0.29 19.47 -10.55
CA PRO A 212 0.04 19.15 -11.95
C PRO A 212 -1.47 19.06 -12.24
N ASP A 213 -1.81 19.19 -13.53
CA ASP A 213 -3.14 18.82 -14.04
C ASP A 213 -3.25 17.30 -14.18
N PHE A 214 -4.43 16.75 -13.91
CA PHE A 214 -4.69 15.31 -14.02
C PHE A 214 -5.87 15.02 -14.96
N PRO A 215 -5.87 13.85 -15.63
CA PRO A 215 -7.01 13.40 -16.44
C PRO A 215 -8.13 12.79 -15.58
N SER A 216 -9.25 12.48 -16.24
CA SER A 216 -10.30 11.56 -15.74
C SER A 216 -10.82 11.86 -14.32
N GLY A 217 -11.02 13.15 -14.02
CA GLY A 217 -11.62 13.60 -12.75
C GLY A 217 -10.73 13.40 -11.52
N ILE A 218 -9.43 13.16 -11.71
CA ILE A 218 -8.45 13.15 -10.62
C ILE A 218 -8.16 14.60 -10.23
N GLU A 219 -8.17 14.88 -8.93
CA GLU A 219 -7.85 16.20 -8.40
C GLU A 219 -6.50 16.17 -7.68
N PHE A 220 -5.75 17.27 -7.74
CA PHE A 220 -4.54 17.39 -6.94
C PHE A 220 -4.88 17.29 -5.45
N ARG A 221 -4.32 16.28 -4.78
CA ARG A 221 -4.58 15.95 -3.36
C ARG A 221 -6.00 15.47 -3.06
N GLY A 222 -6.75 15.01 -4.06
CA GLY A 222 -8.04 14.36 -3.88
C GLY A 222 -7.96 13.08 -3.05
N ALA A 223 -9.06 12.69 -2.39
CA ALA A 223 -9.08 11.57 -1.46
C ALA A 223 -8.98 10.20 -2.15
N GLY A 224 -8.52 9.19 -1.41
CA GLY A 224 -8.41 7.80 -1.86
C GLY A 224 -7.15 7.51 -2.66
N TYR A 225 -6.76 8.38 -3.57
CA TYR A 225 -5.68 8.10 -4.55
C TYR A 225 -4.40 8.92 -4.33
N ARG A 226 -4.22 9.57 -3.18
CA ARG A 226 -2.95 10.28 -2.86
C ARG A 226 -1.77 9.34 -2.69
N GLN A 227 -2.06 8.09 -2.40
CA GLN A 227 -1.14 7.01 -2.09
C GLN A 227 -1.81 5.69 -2.49
N THR A 228 -1.02 4.72 -2.92
CA THR A 228 -1.51 3.36 -3.14
C THR A 228 -1.81 2.64 -1.81
N ASP A 229 -2.51 1.51 -1.85
CA ASP A 229 -2.75 0.69 -0.65
C ASP A 229 -1.43 0.28 0.04
N PHE A 230 -0.43 -0.10 -0.75
CA PHE A 230 0.93 -0.38 -0.25
C PHE A 230 1.56 0.82 0.47
N GLN A 231 1.50 2.00 -0.15
CA GLN A 231 2.06 3.21 0.46
C GLN A 231 1.30 3.59 1.73
N THR A 232 -0.02 3.42 1.75
CA THR A 232 -0.85 3.68 2.92
C THR A 232 -0.42 2.80 4.09
N VAL A 233 -0.26 1.48 3.89
CA VAL A 233 0.16 0.57 4.95
C VAL A 233 1.61 0.79 5.40
N MET A 234 2.53 1.05 4.46
CA MET A 234 3.93 1.32 4.74
C MET A 234 4.13 2.66 5.45
N ARG A 235 3.42 3.72 5.06
CA ARG A 235 3.55 5.04 5.66
C ARG A 235 2.69 5.20 6.92
N GLY A 236 1.71 4.31 7.15
CA GLY A 236 0.88 4.31 8.36
C GLY A 236 -0.08 5.50 8.44
N THR A 237 -0.45 6.09 7.30
CA THR A 237 -1.34 7.26 7.21
C THR A 237 -2.17 7.19 5.92
N GLY A 238 -3.42 7.64 5.99
CA GLY A 238 -4.30 7.78 4.85
C GLY A 238 -5.67 8.36 5.22
N ASP A 239 -6.44 8.78 4.22
CA ASP A 239 -7.85 9.14 4.42
C ASP A 239 -8.75 7.91 4.58
N GLY A 240 -10.05 8.14 4.79
CA GLY A 240 -11.06 7.09 4.96
C GLY A 240 -11.13 6.11 3.78
N LEU A 241 -10.94 6.58 2.54
CA LEU A 241 -10.93 5.69 1.36
C LEU A 241 -9.64 4.86 1.33
N GLN A 242 -8.50 5.44 1.70
CA GLN A 242 -7.25 4.69 1.80
C GLN A 242 -7.29 3.63 2.91
N ARG A 243 -7.95 3.92 4.04
CA ARG A 243 -8.26 2.90 5.06
C ARG A 243 -9.19 1.81 4.51
N ALA A 244 -10.21 2.17 3.73
CA ALA A 244 -11.07 1.20 3.05
C ALA A 244 -10.28 0.28 2.10
N GLY A 245 -9.32 0.85 1.37
CA GLY A 245 -8.40 0.10 0.50
C GLY A 245 -7.59 -0.92 1.28
N VAL A 246 -6.87 -0.49 2.33
CA VAL A 246 -6.09 -1.38 3.20
C VAL A 246 -6.96 -2.49 3.81
N PHE A 247 -8.14 -2.16 4.34
CA PHE A 247 -9.04 -3.14 4.96
C PHE A 247 -9.52 -4.19 3.95
N THR A 248 -9.93 -3.77 2.75
CA THR A 248 -10.38 -4.71 1.70
C THR A 248 -9.24 -5.57 1.16
N GLN A 249 -8.00 -5.07 1.09
CA GLN A 249 -6.82 -5.89 0.75
C GLN A 249 -6.54 -6.96 1.80
N LEU A 250 -6.70 -6.63 3.08
CA LEU A 250 -6.56 -7.61 4.17
C LEU A 250 -7.66 -8.68 4.11
N CYS A 251 -8.93 -8.29 3.93
CA CYS A 251 -10.03 -9.22 3.70
C CYS A 251 -9.74 -10.15 2.52
N ARG A 252 -9.20 -9.62 1.41
CA ARG A 252 -8.80 -10.42 0.24
C ARG A 252 -7.76 -11.48 0.60
N GLN A 253 -6.74 -11.17 1.39
CA GLN A 253 -5.74 -12.16 1.82
C GLN A 253 -6.30 -13.19 2.80
N ALA A 254 -7.29 -12.81 3.62
CA ALA A 254 -8.04 -13.72 4.47
C ALA A 254 -9.07 -14.58 3.71
N GLY A 255 -9.31 -14.32 2.42
CA GLY A 255 -10.34 -15.01 1.63
C GLY A 255 -11.77 -14.58 2.00
N ILE A 256 -11.94 -13.40 2.59
CA ILE A 256 -13.21 -12.83 3.01
C ILE A 256 -13.72 -11.92 1.88
N PRO A 257 -14.89 -12.20 1.26
CA PRO A 257 -15.45 -11.33 0.24
C PRO A 257 -15.86 -9.98 0.84
N ALA A 258 -15.27 -8.89 0.35
CA ALA A 258 -15.53 -7.54 0.82
C ALA A 258 -15.48 -6.55 -0.36
N ALA A 259 -16.27 -5.48 -0.26
CA ALA A 259 -16.32 -4.41 -1.26
C ALA A 259 -16.53 -3.06 -0.59
N VAL A 260 -16.01 -2.00 -1.20
CA VAL A 260 -16.39 -0.63 -0.82
C VAL A 260 -17.81 -0.40 -1.34
N LEU A 261 -18.72 0.05 -0.49
CA LEU A 261 -20.08 0.38 -0.89
C LEU A 261 -20.14 1.86 -1.28
N GLY A 262 -20.77 2.12 -2.43
CA GLY A 262 -21.04 3.47 -2.92
C GLY A 262 -22.53 3.75 -3.04
N THR A 263 -22.93 4.98 -2.71
CA THR A 263 -24.25 5.52 -3.07
C THR A 263 -24.23 5.92 -4.53
N ILE A 264 -25.39 5.88 -5.20
CA ILE A 264 -25.52 6.30 -6.60
C ILE A 264 -26.39 7.54 -6.71
N ASP A 265 -25.87 8.58 -7.36
CA ASP A 265 -26.69 9.74 -7.70
C ASP A 265 -27.66 9.39 -8.83
N GLY A 266 -28.95 9.62 -8.60
CA GLY A 266 -30.00 9.24 -9.56
C GLY A 266 -30.05 10.10 -10.83
N GLN A 267 -29.35 11.24 -10.88
CA GLN A 267 -29.31 12.14 -12.02
C GLN A 267 -28.03 11.98 -12.84
N SER A 268 -26.86 12.01 -12.19
CA SER A 268 -25.57 11.89 -12.86
C SER A 268 -25.10 10.44 -13.01
N GLY A 269 -25.58 9.53 -12.17
CA GLY A 269 -25.08 8.16 -12.11
C GLY A 269 -23.72 8.04 -11.39
N ASP A 270 -23.22 9.13 -10.81
CA ASP A 270 -21.98 9.15 -10.07
C ASP A 270 -22.08 8.27 -8.83
N VAL A 271 -21.00 7.55 -8.54
CA VAL A 271 -20.94 6.65 -7.38
C VAL A 271 -20.04 7.29 -6.33
N THR A 272 -20.58 7.50 -5.13
CA THR A 272 -19.82 8.06 -4.00
C THR A 272 -19.59 6.99 -2.95
N PRO A 273 -18.33 6.52 -2.76
CA PRO A 273 -17.98 5.57 -1.71
C PRO A 273 -18.31 6.10 -0.31
N PHE A 274 -18.83 5.25 0.58
CA PHE A 274 -19.16 5.68 1.95
C PHE A 274 -18.79 4.71 3.08
N CYS A 275 -18.73 3.41 2.83
CA CYS A 275 -18.33 2.41 3.83
C CYS A 275 -17.80 1.13 3.16
N VAL A 276 -17.38 0.14 3.96
CA VAL A 276 -17.01 -1.20 3.47
C VAL A 276 -18.04 -2.22 3.92
N GLY A 277 -18.50 -3.03 2.96
CA GLY A 277 -19.35 -4.18 3.19
C GLY A 277 -18.56 -5.48 3.19
N VAL A 278 -18.72 -6.30 4.22
CA VAL A 278 -18.16 -7.66 4.32
C VAL A 278 -19.28 -8.67 4.15
N LEU A 279 -19.18 -9.55 3.17
CA LEU A 279 -20.15 -10.62 2.93
C LEU A 279 -19.84 -11.82 3.83
N ALA A 280 -20.77 -12.13 4.73
CA ALA A 280 -20.72 -13.30 5.60
C ALA A 280 -22.10 -13.97 5.62
N GLY A 281 -22.15 -15.26 5.25
CA GLY A 281 -23.42 -15.92 4.95
C GLY A 281 -24.08 -15.28 3.73
N ASP A 282 -25.33 -14.86 3.87
CA ASP A 282 -26.12 -14.16 2.84
C ASP A 282 -26.29 -12.65 3.13
N GLN A 283 -25.56 -12.12 4.11
CA GLN A 283 -25.65 -10.74 4.55
C GLN A 283 -24.34 -9.96 4.31
N ILE A 284 -24.47 -8.67 4.03
CA ILE A 284 -23.35 -7.73 4.01
C ILE A 284 -23.33 -6.96 5.34
N TYR A 285 -22.26 -7.12 6.11
CA TYR A 285 -22.00 -6.43 7.38
C TYR A 285 -21.17 -5.16 7.13
N LEU A 286 -21.50 -4.07 7.84
CA LEU A 286 -21.05 -2.73 7.51
C LEU A 286 -19.93 -2.24 8.44
N PHE A 287 -18.85 -1.73 7.85
CA PHE A 287 -17.71 -1.12 8.52
C PHE A 287 -17.48 0.28 7.96
N GLU A 288 -17.22 1.28 8.79
CA GLU A 288 -16.98 2.67 8.36
C GLU A 288 -15.53 3.10 8.64
N PRO A 289 -14.61 2.94 7.66
CA PRO A 289 -13.19 3.30 7.81
C PRO A 289 -12.89 4.78 8.11
N THR A 290 -13.73 5.74 7.68
CA THR A 290 -13.50 7.17 7.94
C THR A 290 -13.73 7.49 9.41
N LEU A 291 -14.84 7.02 9.97
CA LEU A 291 -15.13 7.09 11.40
C LEU A 291 -14.29 6.07 12.22
N GLY A 292 -13.75 5.04 11.60
CA GLY A 292 -12.96 4.02 12.29
C GLY A 292 -13.79 3.16 13.24
N VAL A 293 -15.06 2.92 12.91
CA VAL A 293 -16.00 2.10 13.69
C VAL A 293 -16.72 1.11 12.78
N PHE A 294 -17.08 -0.05 13.30
CA PHE A 294 -18.14 -0.84 12.66
C PHE A 294 -19.47 -0.07 12.76
N VAL A 295 -20.38 -0.28 11.82
CA VAL A 295 -21.71 0.35 11.91
C VAL A 295 -22.49 -0.38 13.00
N PRO A 296 -22.92 0.28 14.09
CA PRO A 296 -23.59 -0.42 15.19
C PRO A 296 -24.96 -0.94 14.74
N GLY A 297 -25.26 -2.19 15.11
CA GLY A 297 -26.56 -2.81 14.83
C GLY A 297 -27.74 -2.10 15.49
N PRO A 298 -28.97 -2.62 15.26
CA PRO A 298 -30.14 -2.26 16.05
C PRO A 298 -29.82 -2.29 17.56
N ASP A 299 -30.39 -1.34 18.29
CA ASP A 299 -30.07 -1.08 19.71
C ASP A 299 -28.59 -0.93 20.09
N GLN A 300 -27.71 -0.63 19.12
CA GLN A 300 -26.25 -0.53 19.31
C GLN A 300 -25.62 -1.84 19.78
N VAL A 301 -26.15 -2.97 19.32
CA VAL A 301 -25.59 -4.30 19.60
C VAL A 301 -25.06 -4.89 18.31
N GLY A 302 -23.82 -5.36 18.34
CA GLY A 302 -23.19 -6.04 17.20
C GLY A 302 -22.97 -5.14 15.97
N ILE A 303 -22.70 -5.79 14.85
CA ILE A 303 -22.45 -5.15 13.57
C ILE A 303 -23.73 -5.12 12.74
N ALA A 304 -24.10 -3.94 12.24
CA ALA A 304 -25.26 -3.78 11.37
C ALA A 304 -25.04 -4.41 9.99
N THR A 305 -26.12 -4.95 9.42
CA THR A 305 -26.13 -5.38 8.01
C THR A 305 -26.69 -4.31 7.09
N LEU A 306 -26.36 -4.39 5.79
CA LEU A 306 -26.97 -3.57 4.74
C LEU A 306 -28.50 -3.70 4.76
N ALA A 307 -29.02 -4.90 4.99
CA ALA A 307 -30.46 -5.13 5.10
C ALA A 307 -31.09 -4.36 6.27
N GLN A 308 -30.38 -4.22 7.40
CA GLN A 308 -30.85 -3.42 8.54
C GLN A 308 -30.78 -1.92 8.24
N ALA A 309 -29.67 -1.42 7.68
CA ALA A 309 -29.53 -0.02 7.28
C ALA A 309 -30.61 0.42 6.26
N ARG A 310 -31.03 -0.49 5.38
CA ARG A 310 -32.12 -0.28 4.42
C ARG A 310 -33.50 -0.26 5.04
N ARG A 311 -33.71 -0.86 6.22
CA ARG A 311 -35.02 -0.95 6.87
C ARG A 311 -35.21 0.16 7.89
N ASP A 312 -34.18 0.46 8.66
CA ASP A 312 -34.23 1.38 9.79
C ASP A 312 -33.25 2.55 9.65
N ALA A 313 -33.80 3.76 9.51
CA ALA A 313 -33.01 4.99 9.39
C ALA A 313 -32.19 5.30 10.65
N VAL A 314 -32.55 4.73 11.81
CA VAL A 314 -31.78 4.88 13.04
C VAL A 314 -30.38 4.28 12.89
N VAL A 315 -30.20 3.19 12.14
CA VAL A 315 -28.91 2.49 11.99
C VAL A 315 -27.80 3.44 11.52
N LEU A 316 -28.01 4.13 10.39
CA LEU A 316 -27.02 5.07 9.85
C LEU A 316 -27.03 6.40 10.60
N ARG A 317 -28.20 6.90 11.03
CA ARG A 317 -28.30 8.14 11.81
C ARG A 317 -27.53 8.08 13.13
N ARG A 318 -27.40 6.91 13.75
CA ARG A 318 -26.61 6.71 14.97
C ARG A 318 -25.12 6.96 14.76
N LEU A 319 -24.60 6.89 13.54
CA LEU A 319 -23.23 7.31 13.27
C LEU A 319 -23.04 8.82 13.46
N GLY A 320 -24.12 9.61 13.52
CA GLY A 320 -24.04 11.01 13.90
C GLY A 320 -23.98 11.26 15.41
N ILE A 321 -23.55 12.46 15.80
CA ILE A 321 -23.52 12.91 17.20
C ILE A 321 -24.64 13.91 17.45
N ALA A 322 -25.60 13.53 18.31
CA ALA A 322 -26.75 14.38 18.63
C ALA A 322 -26.32 15.72 19.24
N GLY A 323 -26.88 16.82 18.72
CA GLY A 323 -26.56 18.18 19.16
C GLY A 323 -25.30 18.79 18.54
N LEU A 324 -24.59 18.07 17.66
CA LEU A 324 -23.42 18.55 16.93
C LEU A 324 -23.63 18.38 15.42
N ASP A 325 -24.21 19.39 14.77
CA ASP A 325 -24.58 19.34 13.35
C ASP A 325 -23.39 19.03 12.43
N GLN A 326 -22.17 19.45 12.81
CA GLN A 326 -20.93 19.14 12.09
C GLN A 326 -20.57 17.65 12.06
N PHE A 327 -21.17 16.84 12.92
CA PHE A 327 -21.02 15.39 12.98
C PHE A 327 -22.29 14.67 12.54
N THR A 328 -23.06 15.28 11.64
CA THR A 328 -24.13 14.58 10.93
C THR A 328 -23.52 13.57 9.96
N TYR A 329 -23.96 12.31 10.03
CA TYR A 329 -23.51 11.31 9.07
C TYR A 329 -24.14 11.57 7.70
N PRO A 330 -23.36 11.63 6.61
CA PRO A 330 -23.85 12.14 5.32
C PRO A 330 -24.73 11.15 4.55
N VAL A 331 -24.77 9.88 4.95
CA VAL A 331 -25.54 8.83 4.26
C VAL A 331 -26.81 8.51 5.01
N THR A 332 -27.92 8.53 4.30
CA THR A 332 -29.27 8.24 4.79
C THR A 332 -29.71 6.82 4.46
N LYS A 333 -30.87 6.42 5.00
CA LYS A 333 -31.50 5.13 4.66
C LYS A 333 -31.86 5.07 3.17
N GLU A 334 -32.27 6.19 2.61
CA GLU A 334 -32.67 6.34 1.21
C GLU A 334 -31.47 6.08 0.30
N ASP A 335 -30.30 6.62 0.65
CA ASP A 335 -29.04 6.40 -0.08
C ASP A 335 -28.60 4.92 -0.03
N ALA A 336 -28.84 4.24 1.09
CA ALA A 336 -28.50 2.84 1.27
C ALA A 336 -29.46 1.86 0.56
N GLN A 337 -30.56 2.34 -0.04
CA GLN A 337 -31.54 1.46 -0.69
C GLN A 337 -30.97 0.68 -1.86
N GLN A 338 -30.07 1.30 -2.62
CA GLN A 338 -29.45 0.80 -3.84
C GLN A 338 -27.99 1.22 -3.86
N CYS A 339 -27.11 0.35 -3.36
CA CYS A 339 -25.68 0.56 -3.34
C CYS A 339 -25.01 -0.05 -4.57
N VAL A 340 -23.84 0.47 -4.91
CA VAL A 340 -22.90 -0.15 -5.85
C VAL A 340 -21.78 -0.79 -5.03
N ALA A 341 -21.46 -2.06 -5.31
CA ALA A 341 -20.29 -2.71 -4.71
C ALA A 341 -19.04 -2.46 -5.58
N LEU A 342 -18.02 -1.83 -5.01
CA LEU A 342 -16.78 -1.45 -5.67
C LEU A 342 -15.65 -2.39 -5.23
N LEU A 343 -15.15 -3.20 -6.16
CA LEU A 343 -14.10 -4.19 -5.89
C LEU A 343 -12.72 -3.53 -5.93
N ASN A 344 -11.99 -3.57 -4.82
CA ASN A 344 -10.63 -3.04 -4.72
C ASN A 344 -9.61 -3.98 -5.41
N LEU A 345 -9.54 -3.92 -6.74
CA LEU A 345 -8.69 -4.78 -7.57
C LEU A 345 -7.95 -3.97 -8.62
N LEU A 346 -6.65 -4.23 -8.76
CA LEU A 346 -5.88 -3.82 -9.93
C LEU A 346 -6.06 -4.84 -11.07
N PRO A 347 -5.87 -4.44 -12.34
CA PRO A 347 -5.99 -5.33 -13.50
C PRO A 347 -5.19 -6.64 -13.39
N GLU A 348 -4.02 -6.60 -12.76
CA GLU A 348 -3.17 -7.78 -12.54
C GLU A 348 -3.90 -8.86 -11.74
N ALA A 349 -4.69 -8.47 -10.75
CA ALA A 349 -5.36 -9.36 -9.79
C ALA A 349 -6.38 -10.30 -10.45
N ILE A 350 -6.83 -9.98 -11.66
CA ILE A 350 -7.83 -10.77 -12.40
C ILE A 350 -7.23 -11.46 -13.64
N SER A 351 -5.91 -11.40 -13.79
CA SER A 351 -5.23 -11.96 -14.95
C SER A 351 -5.09 -13.49 -14.91
N PRO A 352 -5.08 -14.18 -16.07
CA PRO A 352 -4.83 -15.62 -16.14
C PRO A 352 -3.45 -16.00 -15.59
N ARG A 353 -2.44 -15.12 -15.76
CA ARG A 353 -1.09 -15.36 -15.22
C ARG A 353 -1.07 -15.34 -13.70
N MET A 354 -1.84 -14.48 -13.04
CA MET A 354 -1.98 -14.52 -11.58
C MET A 354 -2.76 -15.75 -11.11
N LYS A 355 -3.81 -16.19 -11.83
CA LYS A 355 -4.49 -17.45 -11.50
C LYS A 355 -3.54 -18.64 -11.54
N LYS A 356 -2.71 -18.68 -12.59
CA LYS A 356 -1.65 -19.68 -12.75
C LYS A 356 -0.68 -19.60 -11.57
N LEU A 357 -0.16 -18.42 -11.25
CA LEU A 357 0.77 -18.22 -10.14
C LEU A 357 0.17 -18.75 -8.83
N GLN A 358 -1.04 -18.32 -8.47
CA GLN A 358 -1.73 -18.73 -7.24
C GLN A 358 -1.82 -20.25 -7.09
N SER A 359 -2.15 -20.97 -8.18
CA SER A 359 -2.23 -22.43 -8.16
C SER A 359 -0.89 -23.12 -7.86
N GLY A 360 0.23 -22.43 -8.12
CA GLY A 360 1.58 -22.91 -7.84
C GLY A 360 2.13 -22.51 -6.47
N LEU A 361 1.44 -21.64 -5.73
CA LEU A 361 1.86 -21.18 -4.41
C LEU A 361 1.39 -22.18 -3.34
N THR A 362 2.33 -22.85 -2.67
CA THR A 362 2.07 -23.88 -1.65
C THR A 362 2.88 -23.64 -0.38
N GLY A 363 2.48 -24.26 0.73
CA GLY A 363 3.15 -24.11 2.03
C GLY A 363 3.24 -22.65 2.46
N ASP A 364 4.42 -22.25 2.94
CA ASP A 364 4.71 -20.89 3.42
C ASP A 364 4.68 -19.80 2.33
N ARG A 365 4.48 -20.20 1.06
CA ARG A 365 4.37 -19.30 -0.09
C ARG A 365 2.92 -18.98 -0.46
N ARG A 366 1.94 -19.62 0.20
CA ARG A 366 0.52 -19.45 -0.11
C ARG A 366 0.09 -18.00 0.15
N MET A 367 -0.49 -17.35 -0.85
CA MET A 367 -1.13 -16.04 -0.74
C MET A 367 -2.14 -15.85 -1.86
N ASN A 368 -3.09 -14.93 -1.69
CA ASN A 368 -4.12 -14.66 -2.68
C ASN A 368 -3.64 -13.59 -3.67
N VAL A 369 -3.20 -14.02 -4.85
CA VAL A 369 -2.71 -13.15 -5.94
C VAL A 369 -3.72 -13.03 -7.09
N TYR A 370 -4.74 -13.89 -7.13
CA TYR A 370 -5.80 -13.89 -8.14
C TYR A 370 -7.19 -13.80 -7.50
N VAL A 371 -8.09 -13.09 -8.17
CA VAL A 371 -9.50 -12.98 -7.82
C VAL A 371 -10.35 -13.36 -9.03
N ASP A 372 -11.33 -14.24 -8.80
CA ASP A 372 -12.41 -14.48 -9.75
C ASP A 372 -13.46 -13.37 -9.58
N ALA A 373 -13.27 -12.27 -10.30
CA ALA A 373 -14.07 -11.06 -10.11
C ALA A 373 -15.54 -11.26 -10.50
N ASP A 374 -15.83 -12.05 -11.53
CA ASP A 374 -17.20 -12.33 -11.95
C ASP A 374 -17.93 -13.17 -10.89
N SER A 375 -17.29 -14.22 -10.35
CA SER A 375 -17.89 -15.01 -9.26
C SER A 375 -18.10 -14.19 -7.98
N LEU A 376 -17.15 -13.32 -7.63
CA LEU A 376 -17.29 -12.40 -6.50
C LEU A 376 -18.45 -11.41 -6.73
N ALA A 377 -18.59 -10.91 -7.96
CA ALA A 377 -19.67 -10.02 -8.35
C ALA A 377 -21.04 -10.70 -8.22
N GLU A 378 -21.17 -11.93 -8.72
CA GLU A 378 -22.41 -12.73 -8.59
C GLU A 378 -22.80 -12.92 -7.11
N GLN A 379 -21.83 -13.18 -6.23
CA GLN A 379 -22.08 -13.34 -4.79
C GLN A 379 -22.59 -12.04 -4.15
N LEU A 380 -22.01 -10.89 -4.49
CA LEU A 380 -22.41 -9.59 -3.95
C LEU A 380 -23.74 -9.11 -4.53
N ASP A 381 -23.95 -9.28 -5.83
CA ASP A 381 -25.16 -8.89 -6.55
C ASP A 381 -26.40 -9.68 -6.09
N ALA A 382 -26.19 -10.91 -5.59
CA ALA A 382 -27.25 -11.71 -4.98
C ALA A 382 -27.84 -11.09 -3.70
N VAL A 383 -27.13 -10.15 -3.05
CA VAL A 383 -27.58 -9.52 -1.80
C VAL A 383 -28.52 -8.36 -2.09
N THR A 384 -29.73 -8.41 -1.55
CA THR A 384 -30.72 -7.35 -1.76
C THR A 384 -30.23 -6.00 -1.25
N GLY A 385 -30.15 -5.02 -2.16
CA GLY A 385 -29.63 -3.68 -1.89
C GLY A 385 -28.34 -3.39 -2.63
N ILE A 386 -27.70 -4.39 -3.23
CA ILE A 386 -26.70 -4.19 -4.27
C ILE A 386 -27.42 -4.08 -5.61
N SER A 387 -27.14 -3.00 -6.35
CA SER A 387 -27.74 -2.69 -7.65
C SER A 387 -26.81 -2.99 -8.82
N SER A 388 -25.51 -2.96 -8.56
CA SER A 388 -24.46 -3.34 -9.50
C SER A 388 -23.14 -3.56 -8.77
N VAL A 389 -22.22 -4.27 -9.42
CA VAL A 389 -20.83 -4.45 -8.98
C VAL A 389 -19.91 -3.85 -10.04
N ARG A 390 -18.85 -3.15 -9.61
CA ARG A 390 -17.85 -2.52 -10.49
C ARG A 390 -16.44 -2.72 -9.94
N LEU A 391 -15.42 -2.63 -10.77
CA LEU A 391 -14.06 -2.41 -10.26
C LEU A 391 -13.98 -1.00 -9.66
N TRP A 392 -13.38 -0.90 -8.49
CA TRP A 392 -13.13 0.39 -7.87
C TRP A 392 -12.03 1.10 -8.64
N ASP A 393 -12.26 2.36 -9.01
CA ASP A 393 -11.32 3.16 -9.82
C ASP A 393 -10.14 3.71 -9.01
N VAL A 394 -10.29 3.88 -7.70
CA VAL A 394 -9.30 4.50 -6.82
C VAL A 394 -7.90 3.87 -6.89
N PRO A 395 -7.73 2.53 -6.91
CA PRO A 395 -6.40 1.92 -7.03
C PRO A 395 -5.66 2.34 -8.31
N LEU A 396 -6.36 2.37 -9.43
CA LEU A 396 -5.78 2.80 -10.72
C LEU A 396 -5.54 4.32 -10.74
N LYS A 397 -6.46 5.11 -10.17
CA LYS A 397 -6.25 6.56 -9.97
C LYS A 397 -5.00 6.83 -9.13
N ALA A 398 -4.68 5.99 -8.14
CA ALA A 398 -3.48 6.14 -7.33
C ALA A 398 -2.19 5.91 -8.13
N GLU A 399 -2.16 4.93 -9.03
CA GLU A 399 -1.03 4.70 -9.96
C GLU A 399 -0.84 5.90 -10.90
N ILE A 400 -1.93 6.38 -11.49
CA ILE A 400 -1.92 7.55 -12.39
C ILE A 400 -1.44 8.80 -11.63
N TYR A 401 -1.98 9.04 -10.43
CA TYR A 401 -1.64 10.17 -9.59
C TYR A 401 -0.15 10.17 -9.25
N GLN A 402 0.38 9.03 -8.83
CA GLN A 402 1.79 8.87 -8.50
C GLN A 402 2.68 9.12 -9.72
N SER A 403 2.37 8.50 -10.86
CA SER A 403 3.15 8.64 -12.09
C SER A 403 3.24 10.11 -12.54
N ILE A 404 2.11 10.81 -12.54
CA ILE A 404 2.04 12.23 -12.92
C ILE A 404 2.84 13.10 -11.93
N CYS A 405 2.67 12.88 -10.62
CA CYS A 405 3.44 13.61 -9.61
C CYS A 405 4.96 13.40 -9.78
N GLN A 406 5.40 12.15 -10.00
CA GLN A 406 6.81 11.81 -10.20
C GLN A 406 7.40 12.44 -11.48
N GLN A 407 6.61 12.55 -12.55
CA GLN A 407 7.06 13.28 -13.74
C GLN A 407 7.12 14.79 -13.50
N TYR A 408 6.20 15.32 -12.68
CA TYR A 408 6.14 16.75 -12.37
C TYR A 408 7.31 17.20 -11.48
N THR A 409 7.81 16.34 -10.57
CA THR A 409 9.01 16.65 -9.76
C THR A 409 10.25 16.92 -10.61
N GLN A 410 10.33 16.39 -11.83
CA GLN A 410 11.44 16.64 -12.76
C GLN A 410 11.39 18.05 -13.38
N ARG A 411 10.23 18.71 -13.32
CA ARG A 411 9.96 19.99 -13.98
C ARG A 411 9.90 21.16 -12.99
N ASP A 412 9.38 20.91 -11.78
CA ASP A 412 9.20 21.93 -10.75
C ASP A 412 9.97 21.57 -9.46
N PRO A 413 11.09 22.25 -9.16
CA PRO A 413 11.88 22.00 -7.95
C PRO A 413 11.16 22.29 -6.63
N VAL A 414 10.23 23.27 -6.61
CA VAL A 414 9.47 23.62 -5.40
C VAL A 414 8.48 22.50 -5.08
N PHE A 415 7.77 22.02 -6.10
CA PHE A 415 6.92 20.85 -5.98
C PHE A 415 7.74 19.61 -5.62
N ALA A 416 8.89 19.38 -6.27
CA ALA A 416 9.75 18.24 -6.00
C ALA A 416 10.16 18.19 -4.53
N PHE A 417 10.61 19.32 -3.98
CA PHE A 417 10.94 19.44 -2.56
C PHE A 417 9.72 19.12 -1.69
N TRP A 418 8.57 19.74 -1.95
CA TRP A 418 7.35 19.51 -1.16
C TRP A 418 6.88 18.04 -1.21
N TYR A 419 6.83 17.45 -2.40
CA TYR A 419 6.35 16.09 -2.63
C TYR A 419 7.28 15.04 -2.00
N MET A 420 8.60 15.23 -2.13
CA MET A 420 9.59 14.30 -1.56
C MET A 420 9.78 14.50 -0.05
N ALA A 421 9.79 15.73 0.44
CA ALA A 421 10.08 16.04 1.84
C ALA A 421 9.10 15.37 2.80
N ARG A 422 7.83 15.23 2.41
CA ARG A 422 6.80 14.57 3.21
C ARG A 422 7.17 13.12 3.56
N TRP A 423 7.81 12.41 2.63
CA TRP A 423 8.14 11.00 2.76
C TRP A 423 9.64 10.73 2.84
N ALA A 424 10.45 11.77 3.02
CA ALA A 424 11.91 11.66 2.99
C ALA A 424 12.45 10.67 4.04
N MET A 425 11.81 10.54 5.21
CA MET A 425 12.23 9.56 6.22
C MET A 425 11.87 8.10 5.88
N MET A 426 11.13 7.84 4.81
CA MET A 426 10.77 6.48 4.38
C MET A 426 11.33 6.15 3.00
N ASP A 427 11.16 7.08 2.06
CA ASP A 427 11.36 6.81 0.64
C ASP A 427 12.75 7.28 0.14
N ALA A 428 13.52 8.01 0.97
CA ALA A 428 14.85 8.48 0.57
C ALA A 428 15.93 7.40 0.72
N GLY A 429 17.03 7.57 -0.01
CA GLY A 429 18.12 6.59 -0.09
C GLY A 429 19.17 6.64 1.02
N PHE A 430 18.97 7.40 2.10
CA PHE A 430 19.94 7.47 3.21
C PHE A 430 19.68 6.39 4.28
N GLU A 431 20.69 6.09 5.08
CA GLU A 431 20.70 4.95 6.00
C GLU A 431 19.53 4.94 6.99
N SER A 432 19.29 6.05 7.69
CA SER A 432 18.16 6.15 8.64
C SER A 432 16.80 5.89 7.97
N ALA A 433 16.58 6.41 6.76
CA ALA A 433 15.34 6.14 6.02
C ALA A 433 15.18 4.66 5.65
N ARG A 434 16.28 4.02 5.20
CA ARG A 434 16.30 2.58 4.92
C ARG A 434 15.99 1.75 6.15
N GLU A 435 16.61 2.08 7.28
CA GLU A 435 16.41 1.37 8.55
C GLU A 435 14.99 1.55 9.10
N LEU A 436 14.40 2.75 9.00
CA LEU A 436 13.01 2.99 9.38
C LEU A 436 12.04 2.20 8.49
N THR A 437 12.24 2.23 7.17
CA THR A 437 11.45 1.46 6.19
C THR A 437 11.58 -0.04 6.41
N ARG A 438 12.79 -0.54 6.70
CA ARG A 438 13.04 -1.93 7.07
C ARG A 438 12.33 -2.30 8.37
N GLY A 439 12.39 -1.43 9.39
CA GLY A 439 11.66 -1.60 10.65
C GLY A 439 10.17 -1.75 10.44
N ARG A 440 9.59 -0.89 9.59
CA ARG A 440 8.17 -0.96 9.25
C ARG A 440 7.81 -2.19 8.45
N TRP A 441 8.64 -2.59 7.48
CA TRP A 441 8.47 -3.84 6.75
C TRP A 441 8.46 -5.06 7.67
N GLN A 442 9.39 -5.13 8.64
CA GLN A 442 9.43 -6.24 9.60
C GLN A 442 8.23 -6.21 10.56
N HIS A 443 7.79 -5.02 11.00
CA HIS A 443 6.59 -4.87 11.84
C HIS A 443 5.36 -5.42 11.12
N LEU A 444 5.14 -4.99 9.88
CA LEU A 444 4.00 -5.45 9.08
C LEU A 444 4.05 -6.96 8.78
N LYS A 445 5.24 -7.57 8.76
CA LYS A 445 5.40 -9.02 8.62
C LYS A 445 5.29 -9.81 9.92
N GLY A 446 5.08 -9.16 11.06
CA GLY A 446 5.05 -9.83 12.37
C GLY A 446 6.43 -10.19 12.92
N GLN A 447 7.51 -9.71 12.30
CA GLN A 447 8.88 -9.96 12.73
C GLN A 447 9.33 -8.93 13.79
N PHE A 448 8.82 -9.07 15.01
CA PHE A 448 9.04 -8.08 16.07
C PHE A 448 10.41 -8.17 16.73
N ALA A 449 10.96 -9.38 16.88
CA ALA A 449 12.25 -9.66 17.52
C ALA A 449 13.33 -10.03 16.49
N ASP A 450 14.59 -9.99 16.91
CA ASP A 450 15.71 -10.45 16.08
C ASP A 450 15.68 -11.97 15.94
N LEU A 451 16.05 -12.49 14.76
CA LEU A 451 16.31 -13.91 14.52
C LEU A 451 17.79 -14.06 14.18
N GLU A 452 18.60 -14.36 15.18
CA GLU A 452 20.06 -14.47 15.05
C GLU A 452 20.47 -15.52 14.02
N GLU A 453 19.81 -16.69 14.04
CA GLU A 453 20.09 -17.82 13.13
C GLU A 453 19.87 -17.45 11.65
N GLU A 454 18.89 -16.60 11.35
CA GLU A 454 18.59 -16.12 10.00
C GLU A 454 19.27 -14.78 9.67
N SER A 455 20.02 -14.20 10.61
CA SER A 455 20.59 -12.86 10.51
C SER A 455 19.53 -11.78 10.18
N ILE A 456 18.34 -11.92 10.75
CA ILE A 456 17.24 -10.97 10.56
C ILE A 456 17.14 -10.06 11.78
N THR A 457 17.30 -8.76 11.56
CA THR A 457 17.01 -7.73 12.57
C THR A 457 15.50 -7.49 12.61
N GLY A 458 14.90 -7.60 13.78
CA GLY A 458 13.49 -7.39 14.04
C GLY A 458 13.11 -5.92 14.13
N ALA A 459 11.82 -5.66 13.97
CA ALA A 459 11.27 -4.30 13.93
C ALA A 459 11.57 -3.48 15.20
N ARG A 460 11.55 -4.12 16.38
CA ARG A 460 11.81 -3.44 17.66
C ARG A 460 13.23 -2.86 17.71
N THR A 461 14.23 -3.64 17.33
CA THR A 461 15.63 -3.21 17.29
C THR A 461 15.81 -2.08 16.27
N LEU A 462 15.23 -2.22 15.07
CA LEU A 462 15.29 -1.22 14.01
C LEU A 462 14.68 0.12 14.45
N TYR A 463 13.50 0.11 15.08
CA TYR A 463 12.89 1.33 15.61
C TYR A 463 13.69 1.95 16.76
N MET A 464 14.27 1.14 17.64
CA MET A 464 15.12 1.65 18.73
C MET A 464 16.35 2.38 18.20
N ASN A 465 16.96 1.87 17.13
CA ASN A 465 18.13 2.49 16.49
C ASN A 465 17.82 3.86 15.86
N GLN A 466 16.56 4.14 15.52
CA GLN A 466 16.15 5.46 14.99
C GLN A 466 15.98 6.53 16.08
N ARG A 467 16.12 6.17 17.37
CA ARG A 467 15.79 7.07 18.48
C ARG A 467 17.03 7.69 19.12
N ALA A 468 17.84 8.35 18.29
CA ALA A 468 18.98 9.14 18.75
C ALA A 468 18.57 10.09 19.91
N PRO A 469 19.37 10.17 20.99
CA PRO A 469 19.14 11.13 22.07
C PRO A 469 19.03 12.57 21.56
N GLU A 470 18.27 13.41 22.27
CA GLU A 470 18.05 14.79 21.81
C GLU A 470 19.34 15.63 21.81
N PHE A 471 20.20 15.44 22.82
CA PHE A 471 21.49 16.13 22.90
C PHE A 471 22.40 15.79 21.71
N GLU A 472 22.44 14.53 21.27
CA GLU A 472 23.19 14.16 20.06
C GLU A 472 22.65 14.90 18.84
N ILE A 473 21.33 14.92 18.66
CA ILE A 473 20.74 15.65 17.53
C ILE A 473 21.12 17.13 17.60
N GLU A 474 21.06 17.77 18.77
CA GLU A 474 21.44 19.19 18.95
C GLU A 474 22.93 19.45 18.65
N ASP A 475 23.80 18.57 19.12
CA ASP A 475 25.26 18.68 19.03
C ASP A 475 25.79 18.48 17.60
N LEU A 476 24.99 17.96 16.67
CA LEU A 476 25.36 17.82 15.26
C LEU A 476 25.89 19.12 14.62
N ARG A 477 25.54 20.29 15.14
CA ARG A 477 26.04 21.58 14.63
C ARG A 477 27.48 21.89 15.04
N ILE A 478 27.94 21.30 16.15
CA ILE A 478 29.21 21.64 16.80
C ILE A 478 30.17 20.46 16.91
N ASP A 479 29.67 19.22 16.79
CA ASP A 479 30.46 17.99 16.90
C ASP A 479 30.76 17.40 15.51
N VAL A 480 32.05 17.44 15.14
CA VAL A 480 32.55 16.93 13.85
C VAL A 480 32.58 15.39 13.81
N GLU A 481 32.79 14.71 14.94
CA GLU A 481 32.76 13.25 14.99
C GLU A 481 31.34 12.74 14.83
N LEU A 482 30.37 13.41 15.45
CA LEU A 482 28.96 13.11 15.24
C LEU A 482 28.54 13.37 13.80
N GLN A 483 28.96 14.47 13.18
CA GLN A 483 28.74 14.72 11.75
C GLN A 483 29.28 13.57 10.88
N LYS A 484 30.51 13.09 11.16
CA LYS A 484 31.09 11.94 10.44
C LYS A 484 30.27 10.66 10.63
N GLN A 485 29.80 10.39 11.85
CA GLN A 485 28.99 9.22 12.17
C GLN A 485 27.69 9.20 11.35
N TYR A 486 27.02 10.34 11.20
CA TYR A 486 25.81 10.48 10.39
C TYR A 486 26.09 10.74 8.90
N GLY A 487 27.35 10.61 8.44
CA GLY A 487 27.74 10.80 7.04
C GLY A 487 27.66 12.25 6.55
N ILE A 488 27.53 13.21 7.45
CA ILE A 488 27.44 14.64 7.15
C ILE A 488 28.86 15.16 6.89
N ARG A 489 29.11 15.64 5.67
CA ARG A 489 30.40 16.21 5.28
C ARG A 489 30.19 17.52 4.56
N ARG A 490 30.93 18.55 4.97
CA ARG A 490 31.00 19.80 4.21
C ARG A 490 31.85 19.58 2.96
N GLU A 491 31.24 19.68 1.79
CA GLU A 491 31.97 19.63 0.52
C GLU A 491 32.83 20.90 0.33
N LEU A 492 33.94 20.73 -0.41
CA LEU A 492 34.86 21.84 -0.69
C LEU A 492 34.14 22.92 -1.50
N GLY A 493 34.17 24.17 -1.01
CA GLY A 493 33.54 25.31 -1.69
C GLY A 493 32.10 25.61 -1.26
N VAL A 494 31.49 24.80 -0.39
CA VAL A 494 30.17 25.12 0.20
C VAL A 494 30.35 26.21 1.26
N ASP A 495 29.56 27.29 1.15
CA ASP A 495 29.55 28.39 2.12
C ASP A 495 29.12 27.91 3.52
N ALA A 496 29.67 28.51 4.58
CA ALA A 496 29.39 28.09 5.96
C ALA A 496 27.90 28.20 6.32
N LYS A 497 27.21 29.24 5.85
CA LYS A 497 25.78 29.44 6.12
C LYS A 497 24.92 28.38 5.43
N VAL A 498 25.31 27.98 4.21
CA VAL A 498 24.63 26.92 3.46
C VAL A 498 24.83 25.58 4.16
N TYR A 499 26.05 25.30 4.63
CA TYR A 499 26.33 24.09 5.40
C TYR A 499 25.53 24.03 6.70
N ASP A 500 25.46 25.12 7.46
CA ASP A 500 24.67 25.19 8.70
C ASP A 500 23.18 24.90 8.45
N GLN A 501 22.64 25.37 7.33
CA GLN A 501 21.25 25.05 6.92
C GLN A 501 21.07 23.57 6.58
N GLN A 502 22.04 22.95 5.91
CA GLN A 502 22.01 21.50 5.62
C GLN A 502 22.03 20.69 6.92
N VAL A 503 22.88 21.06 7.88
CA VAL A 503 22.91 20.40 9.20
C VAL A 503 21.57 20.55 9.92
N ALA A 504 20.98 21.74 9.93
CA ALA A 504 19.66 21.97 10.54
C ALA A 504 18.55 21.13 9.88
N GLN A 505 18.61 20.95 8.56
CA GLN A 505 17.68 20.09 7.83
C GLN A 505 17.84 18.62 8.26
N ILE A 506 19.07 18.13 8.40
CA ILE A 506 19.35 16.76 8.87
C ILE A 506 18.87 16.57 10.31
N GLN A 507 19.09 17.54 11.19
CA GLN A 507 18.52 17.51 12.55
C GLN A 507 16.99 17.36 12.51
N GLY A 508 16.32 18.09 11.61
CA GLY A 508 14.88 17.96 11.39
C GLY A 508 14.45 16.56 10.95
N LEU A 509 15.18 15.96 10.00
CA LEU A 509 14.93 14.58 9.53
C LEU A 509 15.14 13.55 10.64
N LEU A 510 16.21 13.66 11.43
CA LEU A 510 16.46 12.76 12.56
C LEU A 510 15.37 12.85 13.62
N ARG A 511 14.89 14.06 13.95
CA ARG A 511 13.74 14.23 14.85
C ARG A 511 12.48 13.60 14.28
N MET A 512 12.22 13.77 12.98
CA MET A 512 11.08 13.13 12.31
C MET A 512 11.18 11.61 12.37
N GLY A 513 12.37 11.04 12.12
CA GLY A 513 12.64 9.61 12.23
C GLY A 513 12.42 9.08 13.64
N LYS A 514 13.00 9.74 14.65
CA LYS A 514 12.82 9.44 16.08
C LYS A 514 11.37 9.46 16.52
N ARG A 515 10.60 10.48 16.11
CA ARG A 515 9.17 10.62 16.47
C ARG A 515 8.34 9.53 15.81
N THR A 516 8.58 9.25 14.52
CA THR A 516 7.89 8.18 13.78
C THR A 516 8.21 6.80 14.36
N ALA A 517 9.49 6.51 14.63
CA ALA A 517 9.91 5.27 15.25
C ALA A 517 9.35 5.11 16.68
N SER A 518 9.25 6.19 17.45
CA SER A 518 8.65 6.14 18.80
C SER A 518 7.15 5.81 18.73
N TYR A 519 6.43 6.41 17.78
CA TYR A 519 5.03 6.10 17.54
C TYR A 519 4.84 4.65 17.07
N TRP A 520 5.53 4.20 16.02
CA TRP A 520 5.39 2.82 15.54
C TRP A 520 5.87 1.77 16.51
N LEU A 521 6.89 2.07 17.32
CA LEU A 521 7.29 1.19 18.40
C LEU A 521 6.18 1.05 19.45
N SER A 522 5.43 2.12 19.76
CA SER A 522 4.28 1.99 20.67
C SER A 522 3.17 1.10 20.09
N LEU A 523 2.88 1.21 18.79
CA LEU A 523 1.94 0.31 18.10
C LEU A 523 2.43 -1.14 18.12
N LEU A 524 3.72 -1.36 17.82
CA LEU A 524 4.33 -2.69 17.87
C LEU A 524 4.21 -3.32 19.26
N GLN A 525 4.42 -2.55 20.33
CA GLN A 525 4.27 -3.09 21.69
C GLN A 525 2.83 -3.49 21.98
N ALA A 526 1.84 -2.74 21.48
CA ALA A 526 0.43 -3.10 21.58
C ALA A 526 0.12 -4.37 20.79
N ASP A 527 0.64 -4.45 19.56
CA ASP A 527 0.49 -5.62 18.68
C ASP A 527 1.16 -6.89 19.27
N ASP A 528 2.25 -6.73 20.02
CA ASP A 528 2.94 -7.81 20.76
C ASP A 528 2.32 -8.08 22.16
N GLY A 529 1.14 -7.50 22.46
CA GLY A 529 0.39 -7.73 23.70
C GLY A 529 0.96 -7.03 24.94
N ARG A 530 1.92 -6.12 24.80
CA ARG A 530 2.56 -5.38 25.91
C ARG A 530 1.84 -4.04 26.17
N LEU A 531 0.58 -4.12 26.58
CA LEU A 531 -0.33 -2.97 26.63
C LEU A 531 0.16 -1.83 27.54
N GLU A 532 0.63 -2.13 28.75
CA GLU A 532 1.14 -1.12 29.69
C GLU A 532 2.43 -0.48 29.20
N THR A 533 3.25 -1.25 28.47
CA THR A 533 4.43 -0.70 27.82
C THR A 533 4.01 0.25 26.69
N ALA A 534 3.07 -0.15 25.84
CA ALA A 534 2.56 0.71 24.78
C ALA A 534 1.96 2.02 25.32
N GLU A 535 1.15 1.94 26.39
CA GLU A 535 0.55 3.10 27.09
C GLU A 535 1.64 4.07 27.56
N SER A 536 2.60 3.57 28.35
CA SER A 536 3.72 4.35 28.90
C SER A 536 4.57 5.01 27.79
N TRP A 537 4.72 4.34 26.65
CA TRP A 537 5.46 4.88 25.51
C TRP A 537 4.70 6.00 24.80
N LEU A 538 3.40 5.84 24.57
CA LEU A 538 2.58 6.92 23.99
C LEU A 538 2.61 8.16 24.88
N GLU A 539 2.37 8.00 26.18
CA GLU A 539 2.35 9.11 27.13
C GLU A 539 3.71 9.80 27.25
N LYS A 540 4.77 9.02 27.52
CA LYS A 540 6.05 9.57 27.98
C LYS A 540 7.05 9.81 26.86
N ARG A 541 6.78 9.34 25.63
CA ARG A 541 7.73 9.44 24.50
C ARG A 541 7.12 10.02 23.23
N VAL A 542 5.81 9.92 23.03
CA VAL A 542 5.14 10.41 21.80
C VAL A 542 4.34 11.68 22.07
N LEU A 543 3.60 11.73 23.18
CA LEU A 543 2.68 12.82 23.52
C LEU A 543 3.30 13.90 24.41
N THR A 544 4.61 13.88 24.65
CA THR A 544 5.30 14.95 25.38
C THR A 544 5.36 16.23 24.54
N GLU A 545 5.41 17.38 25.21
CA GLU A 545 5.39 18.70 24.54
C GLU A 545 6.54 18.86 23.53
N GLU A 546 7.72 18.32 23.84
CA GLU A 546 8.92 18.42 23.00
C GLU A 546 8.89 17.48 21.78
N GLN A 547 8.02 16.48 21.78
CA GLN A 547 7.97 15.42 20.76
C GLN A 547 6.69 15.45 19.91
N GLN A 548 5.85 16.48 20.06
CA GLN A 548 4.65 16.65 19.24
C GLN A 548 4.95 16.56 17.74
N SER A 549 4.07 15.89 17.01
CA SER A 549 4.24 15.60 15.58
C SER A 549 2.88 15.37 14.90
N TYR A 550 2.91 15.11 13.60
CA TYR A 550 1.70 14.73 12.85
C TYR A 550 1.09 13.40 13.35
N TRP A 551 1.81 12.62 14.16
CA TRP A 551 1.29 11.41 14.82
C TRP A 551 0.43 11.68 16.04
N THR A 552 0.46 12.90 16.60
CA THR A 552 -0.23 13.23 17.87
C THR A 552 -1.71 12.85 17.88
N PRO A 553 -2.53 13.13 16.84
CA PRO A 553 -3.93 12.69 16.79
C PRO A 553 -4.09 11.17 16.92
N ALA A 554 -3.34 10.41 16.13
CA ALA A 554 -3.42 8.95 16.12
C ALA A 554 -2.85 8.31 17.40
N ALA A 555 -1.82 8.94 18.00
CA ALA A 555 -1.26 8.55 19.29
C ALA A 555 -2.28 8.75 20.42
N ARG A 556 -3.06 9.82 20.41
CA ARG A 556 -4.15 10.04 21.38
C ARG A 556 -5.26 9.01 21.24
N TYR A 557 -5.66 8.70 20.01
CA TYR A 557 -6.64 7.64 19.74
C TYR A 557 -6.15 6.27 20.25
N ASN A 558 -4.92 5.90 19.90
CA ASN A 558 -4.35 4.61 20.36
C ASN A 558 -4.13 4.57 21.87
N LEU A 559 -3.82 5.71 22.52
CA LEU A 559 -3.78 5.78 23.97
C LEU A 559 -5.15 5.46 24.58
N ALA A 560 -6.22 6.08 24.06
CA ALA A 560 -7.59 5.78 24.51
C ALA A 560 -7.96 4.29 24.28
N ARG A 561 -7.55 3.69 23.16
CA ARG A 561 -7.74 2.24 22.89
C ARG A 561 -7.01 1.36 23.90
N LEU A 562 -5.79 1.73 24.30
CA LEU A 562 -5.02 1.00 25.29
C LEU A 562 -5.60 1.16 26.70
N THR A 563 -5.99 2.39 27.07
CA THR A 563 -6.68 2.70 28.33
C THR A 563 -7.98 1.89 28.44
N GLU A 564 -8.74 1.77 27.36
CA GLU A 564 -9.93 0.91 27.26
C GLU A 564 -9.57 -0.57 27.47
N ALA A 565 -8.57 -1.09 26.74
CA ALA A 565 -8.13 -2.48 26.85
C ALA A 565 -7.55 -2.84 28.24
N LEU A 566 -7.01 -1.86 28.97
CA LEU A 566 -6.53 -2.00 30.34
C LEU A 566 -7.66 -1.90 31.39
N GLY A 567 -8.92 -1.78 30.96
CA GLY A 567 -10.10 -1.72 31.83
C GLY A 567 -10.32 -0.37 32.51
N LYS A 568 -9.62 0.69 32.09
CA LYS A 568 -9.78 2.06 32.61
C LYS A 568 -10.86 2.80 31.81
N THR A 569 -12.07 2.25 31.79
CA THR A 569 -13.09 2.60 30.79
C THR A 569 -13.56 4.05 30.85
N ASP A 570 -13.79 4.60 32.04
CA ASP A 570 -14.21 6.01 32.21
C ASP A 570 -13.16 6.99 31.66
N GLU A 571 -11.88 6.68 31.89
CA GLU A 571 -10.77 7.49 31.39
C GLU A 571 -10.71 7.44 29.86
N ALA A 572 -10.84 6.25 29.27
CA ALA A 572 -10.88 6.08 27.82
C ALA A 572 -12.04 6.85 27.17
N ILE A 573 -13.23 6.83 27.77
CA ILE A 573 -14.41 7.57 27.31
C ILE A 573 -14.12 9.08 27.24
N GLU A 574 -13.48 9.64 28.27
CA GLU A 574 -13.11 11.06 28.27
C GLU A 574 -12.03 11.38 27.23
N MET A 575 -11.05 10.48 27.05
CA MET A 575 -10.04 10.65 26.00
C MET A 575 -10.65 10.69 24.59
N TYR A 576 -11.67 9.87 24.32
CA TYR A 576 -12.34 9.84 23.02
C TYR A 576 -13.14 11.12 22.70
N LYS A 577 -13.60 11.85 23.71
CA LYS A 577 -14.41 13.07 23.53
C LYS A 577 -13.58 14.32 23.18
N ARG A 578 -12.28 14.17 22.97
CA ARG A 578 -11.37 15.28 22.65
C ARG A 578 -11.78 15.99 21.35
N GLU A 579 -11.82 17.32 21.43
CA GLU A 579 -12.22 18.19 20.32
C GLU A 579 -11.07 18.52 19.36
N GLY A 580 -11.41 18.74 18.09
CA GLY A 580 -10.52 19.26 17.05
C GLY A 580 -9.62 18.23 16.38
N GLU A 581 -9.78 16.93 16.70
CA GLU A 581 -9.01 15.86 16.09
C GLU A 581 -9.66 15.37 14.79
N PRO A 582 -8.88 14.95 13.76
CA PRO A 582 -9.44 14.44 12.51
C PRO A 582 -10.45 13.29 12.69
N GLN A 583 -10.28 12.46 13.72
CA GLN A 583 -11.14 11.30 14.01
C GLN A 583 -12.18 11.58 15.12
N GLU A 584 -12.38 12.84 15.53
CA GLU A 584 -13.29 13.20 16.64
C GLU A 584 -14.69 12.58 16.48
N HIS A 585 -15.27 12.68 15.27
CA HIS A 585 -16.61 12.15 14.98
C HIS A 585 -16.69 10.67 15.34
N GLY A 586 -15.78 9.86 14.81
CA GLY A 586 -15.72 8.43 15.07
C GLY A 586 -15.40 8.07 16.52
N ASN A 587 -14.48 8.83 17.13
CA ASN A 587 -14.12 8.64 18.54
C ASN A 587 -15.32 8.83 19.46
N ARG A 588 -16.16 9.85 19.21
CA ARG A 588 -17.40 10.06 19.96
C ARG A 588 -18.41 8.94 19.77
N VAL A 589 -18.48 8.34 18.58
CA VAL A 589 -19.29 7.12 18.35
C VAL A 589 -18.75 5.97 19.20
N ARG A 590 -17.43 5.71 19.19
CA ARG A 590 -16.81 4.67 20.02
C ARG A 590 -17.06 4.91 21.50
N ALA A 591 -16.88 6.14 21.99
CA ALA A 591 -17.14 6.51 23.38
C ALA A 591 -18.57 6.13 23.83
N ARG A 592 -19.57 6.33 22.95
CA ARG A 592 -20.96 5.96 23.22
C ARG A 592 -21.16 4.45 23.29
N LEU A 593 -20.49 3.68 22.43
CA LEU A 593 -20.55 2.22 22.45
C LEU A 593 -19.90 1.64 23.70
N VAL A 594 -18.73 2.16 24.06
CA VAL A 594 -17.99 1.78 25.27
C VAL A 594 -18.79 2.10 26.52
N ALA A 595 -19.38 3.30 26.62
CA ALA A 595 -20.25 3.68 27.73
C ALA A 595 -21.44 2.72 27.88
N LYS A 596 -22.07 2.34 26.76
CA LYS A 596 -23.20 1.41 26.78
C LYS A 596 -22.81 0.03 27.32
N GLN A 597 -21.63 -0.48 26.99
CA GLN A 597 -21.17 -1.79 27.47
C GLN A 597 -20.90 -1.81 28.98
N VAL A 598 -20.60 -0.66 29.60
CA VAL A 598 -20.40 -0.56 31.07
C VAL A 598 -21.73 -0.50 31.83
N ASP A 599 -22.78 0.03 31.19
CA ASP A 599 -24.11 0.18 31.79
C ASP A 599 -24.94 -1.13 31.76
N GLU A 600 -24.56 -2.11 30.93
CA GLU A 600 -25.14 -3.46 30.80
C GLU A 600 -24.45 -4.46 31.74
#